data_AF-A0A3N5S0D9-F1
#
_entry.id   AF-A0A3N5S0D9-F1
#
_cell.length_a   1.000
_cell.length_b   1.000
_cell.length_c   1.000
_cell.angle_alpha   90.00
_cell.angle_beta   90.00
_cell.angle_gamma   90.00
#
_symmetry.space_group_name_H-M   'P 1'
#
loop_
_entity.id
_entity.type
_entity.pdbx_description
1 polymer ?
#
loop_
_entity_poly.entity_id
_entity_poly.type
_entity_poly.pdbx_seq_one_letter_code
_entity_poly.pdbx_strand_id
1 'polypeptide(L)' 'MIKNLVKHGNSWALVIDRPILELLKIDPEQPLELTTDGSSIRIATVAAGSRQDKLRRASRKVNTRYK' A
#
# COMPACT_ATOMS: atom_id res chain seq x y z
N MET A 1 12.98 5.21 10.19
CA MET A 1 13.21 6.67 10.02
C MET A 1 12.13 7.41 10.77
N ILE A 2 12.43 8.58 11.33
CA ILE A 2 11.44 9.46 11.94
C ILE A 2 11.31 10.67 11.01
N LYS A 3 10.09 10.95 10.54
CA LYS A 3 9.78 12.11 9.69
C LYS A 3 8.66 12.91 10.33
N ASN A 4 8.74 14.23 10.21
CA ASN A 4 7.68 15.14 10.61
C ASN A 4 6.73 15.40 9.45
N LEU A 5 5.50 15.79 9.78
CA LEU A 5 4.55 16.28 8.80
C LEU A 5 4.98 17.65 8.28
N VAL A 6 4.70 17.91 7.01
CA VAL A 6 4.92 19.20 6.38
C VAL A 6 3.58 19.85 6.02
N LYS A 7 3.52 21.18 6.12
CA LYS A 7 2.32 21.92 5.77
C LYS A 7 2.12 21.88 4.25
N HIS A 8 0.94 21.48 3.80
CA HIS A 8 0.55 21.46 2.40
C HIS A 8 -0.82 22.13 2.26
N GLY A 9 -0.81 23.44 1.99
CA GLY A 9 -2.02 24.27 1.98
C GLY A 9 -2.73 24.26 3.34
N ASN A 10 -4.00 23.84 3.34
CA ASN A 10 -4.84 23.69 4.53
C ASN A 10 -4.74 22.29 5.17
N SER A 11 -3.76 21.48 4.76
CA SER A 11 -3.59 20.10 5.23
C SER A 11 -2.14 19.80 5.59
N TRP A 12 -1.92 18.61 6.16
CA TRP A 12 -0.60 18.07 6.45
C TRP A 12 -0.27 16.94 5.47
N ALA A 13 0.98 16.87 5.07
CA ALA A 13 1.50 15.82 4.20
C ALA A 13 2.69 15.11 4.87
N LEU A 14 2.83 13.82 4.58
CA LEU A 14 4.01 13.03 4.92
C LEU A 14 4.81 12.78 3.66
N VAL A 15 6.06 13.26 3.61
CA VAL A 15 6.92 13.10 2.43
C VAL A 15 7.61 11.74 2.48
N ILE A 16 7.27 10.87 1.54
CA ILE A 16 7.91 9.56 1.35
C ILE A 16 8.96 9.68 0.25
N ASP A 17 10.16 9.17 0.50
CA ASP A 17 11.23 9.26 -0.50
C ASP A 17 10.94 8.32 -1.67
N ARG A 18 11.25 8.79 -2.88
CA ARG A 18 11.06 8.02 -4.12
C ARG A 18 11.60 6.57 -4.06
N PRO A 19 12.80 6.30 -3.49
CA PRO A 19 13.29 4.92 -3.39
C PRO A 19 12.37 3.98 -2.61
N ILE A 20 11.63 4.49 -1.60
CA ILE A 20 10.68 3.69 -0.83
C ILE A 20 9.48 3.33 -1.71
N LEU A 21 8.99 4.27 -2.52
CA LEU A 21 7.89 4.02 -3.46
C LEU A 21 8.31 2.99 -4.53
N GLU A 22 9.53 3.09 -5.05
CA GLU A 22 10.09 2.14 -6.02
C GLU A 22 10.23 0.73 -5.43
N LEU A 23 10.73 0.61 -4.19
CA LEU A 23 10.81 -0.67 -3.48
C LEU A 23 9.42 -1.30 -3.26
N LEU A 24 8.41 -0.48 -2.96
CA LEU A 24 7.04 -0.93 -2.78
C LEU A 24 6.27 -1.08 -4.10
N LYS A 25 6.87 -0.71 -5.24
CA LYS A 25 6.25 -0.67 -6.57
C LYS A 25 4.96 0.14 -6.59
N ILE A 26 4.96 1.26 -5.86
CA ILE A 26 3.84 2.20 -5.80
C ILE A 26 4.07 3.29 -6.83
N ASP A 27 3.07 3.49 -7.69
CA ASP A 27 3.01 4.61 -8.62
C ASP A 27 2.29 5.80 -7.97
N PRO A 28 2.87 7.01 -7.97
CA PRO A 28 2.23 8.21 -7.42
C PRO A 28 0.87 8.56 -8.07
N GLU A 29 0.62 8.12 -9.30
CA GLU A 29 -0.64 8.38 -10.00
C GLU A 29 -1.75 7.38 -9.63
N GLN A 30 -1.41 6.29 -8.93
CA GLN A 30 -2.37 5.26 -8.54
C GLN A 30 -3.07 5.59 -7.22
N PRO A 31 -4.36 5.24 -7.07
CA PRO A 31 -5.08 5.45 -5.82
C PRO A 31 -4.53 4.59 -4.68
N LEU A 32 -4.40 5.22 -3.52
CA LEU A 32 -3.98 4.58 -2.26
C LEU A 32 -5.13 4.59 -1.26
N GLU A 33 -5.24 3.50 -0.50
CA GLU A 33 -6.14 3.35 0.62
C GLU A 33 -5.38 3.70 1.91
N LEU A 34 -6.00 4.56 2.73
CA LEU A 34 -5.54 4.92 4.06
C LEU A 34 -6.48 4.30 5.08
N THR A 35 -5.93 3.49 5.98
CA THR A 35 -6.68 2.91 7.11
C THR A 35 -6.00 3.29 8.42
N THR A 36 -6.79 3.56 9.45
CA THR A 36 -6.29 3.88 10.79
C THR A 36 -6.81 2.86 11.79
N ASP A 37 -5.94 2.44 12.70
CA ASP A 37 -6.31 1.62 13.86
C ASP A 37 -6.38 2.47 15.16
N GLY A 38 -6.32 3.79 15.03
CA GLY A 38 -6.30 4.75 16.15
C GLY A 38 -4.90 5.07 16.69
N SER A 39 -3.89 4.27 16.36
CA SER A 39 -2.50 4.45 16.80
C SER A 39 -1.51 4.59 15.63
N SER A 40 -1.88 4.04 14.48
CA SER A 40 -1.06 3.97 13.28
C SER A 40 -1.91 4.21 12.04
N ILE A 41 -1.26 4.71 10.98
CA ILE A 41 -1.86 4.85 9.65
C ILE A 41 -1.20 3.83 8.74
N ARG A 42 -2.02 2.96 8.14
CA ARG A 42 -1.61 1.99 7.14
C ARG A 42 -1.96 2.51 5.76
N ILE A 43 -0.95 2.56 4.89
CA ILE A 43 -1.06 2.95 3.48
C ILE A 43 -0.96 1.69 2.62
N ALA A 44 -1.92 1.47 1.73
CA ALA A 44 -1.92 0.34 0.81
C ALA A 44 -2.37 0.76 -0.59
N THR A 45 -1.86 0.09 -1.63
CA THR A 45 -2.34 0.29 -3.01
C THR A 45 -3.75 -0.24 -3.18
N VAL A 46 -4.63 0.54 -3.81
CA VAL A 46 -5.96 0.06 -4.22
C VAL A 46 -5.78 -0.81 -5.45
N ALA A 47 -5.86 -2.13 -5.29
CA ALA A 47 -5.85 -3.03 -6.44
C ALA A 47 -7.14 -2.84 -7.24
N ALA A 48 -7.04 -2.28 -8.45
CA ALA A 48 -8.12 -2.34 -9.43
C ALA A 48 -8.48 -3.82 -9.65
N GLY A 49 -9.64 -4.23 -9.13
CA GLY A 49 -10.08 -5.62 -9.12
C GLY A 49 -9.49 -6.43 -7.96
N SER A 50 -10.27 -6.53 -6.89
CA SER A 50 -10.26 -7.57 -5.86
C SER A 50 -8.89 -8.20 -5.53
N ARG A 51 -8.30 -7.75 -4.41
CA ARG A 51 -7.20 -8.45 -3.74
C ARG A 51 -7.56 -9.91 -3.40
N GLN A 52 -8.84 -10.24 -3.33
CA GLN A 52 -9.33 -11.61 -3.14
C GLN A 52 -9.01 -12.52 -4.35
N ASP A 53 -9.08 -12.03 -5.59
CA ASP A 53 -8.87 -12.88 -6.77
C ASP A 53 -7.41 -13.24 -7.00
N LYS A 54 -6.47 -12.31 -6.75
CA LYS A 54 -5.04 -12.58 -6.88
C LYS A 54 -4.50 -13.47 -5.75
N LEU A 55 -4.98 -13.27 -4.52
CA LEU A 55 -4.64 -14.14 -3.39
C LEU A 55 -5.24 -15.55 -3.56
N ARG A 56 -6.50 -15.69 -4.01
CA ARG A 56 -7.10 -17.01 -4.35
C ARG A 56 -6.29 -17.75 -5.42
N ARG A 57 -5.80 -17.05 -6.44
CA ARG A 57 -4.99 -17.66 -7.52
C ARG A 57 -3.63 -18.12 -7.03
N ALA A 58 -2.96 -17.35 -6.16
CA ALA A 58 -1.68 -17.74 -5.57
C ALA A 58 -1.82 -18.96 -4.63
N SER A 59 -2.85 -18.99 -3.77
CA SER A 59 -3.07 -20.10 -2.83
C SER A 59 -3.48 -21.40 -3.52
N ARG A 60 -4.24 -21.35 -4.63
CA ARG A 60 -4.56 -22.56 -5.42
C ARG A 60 -3.34 -23.20 -6.06
N LYS A 61 -2.35 -22.40 -6.48
CA LYS A 61 -1.15 -22.87 -7.19
C LYS A 61 -0.18 -23.63 -6.28
N VAL A 62 -0.17 -23.30 -5.00
CA VAL A 62 0.63 -24.01 -3.98
C VAL A 62 -0.06 -25.30 -3.57
N ASN A 63 -1.39 -25.31 -3.43
CA ASN A 63 -2.13 -26.47 -2.95
C ASN A 63 -2.27 -27.61 -3.98
N THR A 64 -2.05 -27.34 -5.27
CA THR A 64 -1.98 -28.38 -6.32
C THR A 64 -0.60 -28.98 -6.49
N ARG A 65 0.44 -28.45 -5.82
CA ARG A 65 1.83 -28.94 -5.92
C ARG A 65 2.17 -29.98 -4.83
N TYR A 66 1.26 -30.18 -3.87
CA TYR A 66 1.40 -31.14 -2.77
C TYR A 66 0.23 -32.14 -2.73
N LYS A 67 -0.33 -32.49 -3.89
CA LYS A 67 -1.31 -33.58 -4.03
C LYS A 67 -0.82 -34.59 -5.04
#